data_AF-D6C4K0-F1
#
_entry.id   AF-D6C4K0-F1
#
_cell.length_a   1.000
_cell.length_b   1.000
_cell.length_c   1.000
_cell.angle_alpha   90.00
_cell.angle_beta   90.00
_cell.angle_gamma   90.00
#
_symmetry.space_group_name_H-M   'P 1'
#
loop_
_entity.id
_entity.type
_entity.pdbx_description
1 polymer ?
#
loop_
_entity_poly.entity_id
_entity_poly.type
_entity_poly.pdbx_seq_one_letter_code
_entity_poly.pdbx_strand_id
1 'polypeptide(L)' 'MKLTCVLIAAVLLLAVCQLDSADATAYMRKDPSLRSPKRTRGCKTKGTWCWASRECCLKDCLFVCVY' A
#
# COMPACT_ATOMS: atom_id res chain seq x y z
N MET A 1 1.03 4.30 48.31
CA MET A 1 0.02 4.87 47.38
C MET A 1 0.62 5.68 46.21
N LYS A 2 1.93 6.00 46.19
CA LYS A 2 2.57 6.69 45.04
C LYS A 2 2.89 5.76 43.85
N LEU A 3 3.26 4.50 44.15
CA LEU A 3 3.62 3.49 43.15
C LEU A 3 2.45 3.14 42.20
N THR A 4 1.24 3.02 42.71
CA THR A 4 0.05 2.71 41.91
C THR A 4 -0.23 3.77 40.85
N CYS A 5 -0.06 5.06 41.19
CA CYS A 5 -0.25 6.15 40.23
C CYS A 5 0.78 6.09 39.10
N VAL A 6 2.04 5.78 39.42
CA VAL A 6 3.11 5.64 38.41
C VAL A 6 2.84 4.45 37.48
N LEU A 7 2.37 3.32 38.04
CA LEU A 7 2.01 2.16 37.24
C LEU A 7 0.84 2.45 36.29
N ILE A 8 -0.20 3.13 36.77
CA ILE A 8 -1.35 3.51 35.93
C ILE A 8 -0.91 4.43 34.78
N ALA A 9 -0.08 5.44 35.07
CA ALA A 9 0.46 6.34 34.05
C ALA A 9 1.32 5.60 33.01
N ALA A 10 2.17 4.66 33.45
CA ALA A 10 2.99 3.86 32.54
C ALA A 10 2.13 2.95 31.63
N VAL A 11 1.08 2.33 32.17
CA VAL A 11 0.15 1.48 31.40
C VAL A 11 -0.64 2.32 30.39
N LEU A 12 -1.09 3.51 30.76
CA LEU A 12 -1.76 4.44 29.83
C LEU A 12 -0.86 4.85 28.66
N LEU A 13 0.40 5.19 28.94
CA LEU A 13 1.37 5.54 27.89
C LEU A 13 1.61 4.37 26.93
N LEU A 14 1.79 3.15 27.47
CA LEU A 14 1.95 1.95 26.65
C LEU A 14 0.71 1.68 25.79
N ALA A 15 -0.50 1.84 26.33
CA ALA A 15 -1.74 1.66 25.59
C ALA A 15 -1.89 2.66 24.43
N VAL A 16 -1.50 3.92 24.63
CA VAL A 16 -1.52 4.95 23.57
C VAL A 16 -0.53 4.61 22.45
N CYS A 17 0.68 4.16 22.78
CA CYS A 17 1.66 3.76 21.76
C CYS A 17 1.18 2.57 20.90
N GLN A 18 0.47 1.61 21.51
CA GLN A 18 -0.10 0.47 20.79
C GLN A 18 -1.28 0.89 19.91
N LEU A 19 -2.09 1.85 20.37
CA LEU A 19 -3.21 2.38 19.60
C LEU A 19 -2.72 3.13 18.35
N ASP A 20 -1.71 3.98 18.49
CA ASP A 20 -1.10 4.72 17.38
C ASP A 20 -0.46 3.79 16.34
N SER A 21 0.21 2.72 16.81
CA SER A 21 0.78 1.69 15.94
C SER A 21 -0.30 0.92 15.17
N ALA A 22 -1.41 0.58 15.83
CA ALA A 22 -2.54 -0.08 15.18
C ALA A 22 -3.22 0.83 14.14
N ASP A 23 -3.40 2.11 14.48
CA ASP A 23 -3.96 3.10 13.57
C ASP A 23 -3.05 3.32 12.36
N ALA A 24 -1.74 3.45 12.53
CA ALA A 24 -0.79 3.59 11.42
C ALA A 24 -0.90 2.41 10.43
N THR A 25 -1.10 1.19 10.91
CA THR A 25 -1.32 0.02 10.03
C THR A 25 -2.71 0.01 9.38
N ALA A 26 -3.72 0.58 10.04
CA ALA A 26 -5.08 0.73 9.50
C ALA A 26 -5.13 1.81 8.42
N TYR A 27 -4.48 2.97 8.62
CA TYR A 27 -4.33 4.03 7.62
C TYR A 27 -3.56 3.52 6.39
N MET A 28 -2.45 2.80 6.59
CA MET A 28 -1.71 2.15 5.51
C MET A 28 -2.56 1.13 4.70
N ARG A 29 -3.60 0.55 5.30
CA ARG A 29 -4.55 -0.33 4.60
C ARG A 29 -5.64 0.44 3.85
N LYS A 30 -5.99 1.65 4.29
CA LYS A 30 -7.14 2.41 3.80
C LYS A 30 -6.79 3.33 2.62
N ASP A 31 -5.52 3.71 2.46
CA ASP A 31 -5.06 4.50 1.33
C ASP A 31 -4.50 3.62 0.20
N PRO A 32 -5.29 3.29 -0.84
CA PRO A 32 -4.79 2.57 -2.01
C PRO A 32 -3.71 3.37 -2.78
N SER A 33 -3.53 4.66 -2.50
CA SER A 33 -2.51 5.53 -3.09
C SER A 33 -1.09 5.30 -2.55
N LEU A 34 -0.94 4.78 -1.32
CA LEU A 34 0.37 4.35 -0.77
C LEU A 34 0.70 2.89 -1.07
N ARG A 35 -0.24 2.17 -1.70
CA ARG A 35 0.01 0.83 -2.19
C ARG A 35 0.95 0.93 -3.38
N SER A 36 2.25 0.70 -3.13
CA SER A 36 3.28 0.46 -4.16
C SER A 36 2.61 -0.26 -5.33
N PRO A 37 2.69 0.27 -6.58
CA PRO A 37 1.84 -0.15 -7.68
C PRO A 37 1.91 -1.66 -7.73
N LYS A 38 0.81 -2.29 -7.30
CA LYS A 38 0.67 -3.74 -7.30
C LYS A 38 1.04 -4.09 -8.73
N ARG A 39 2.21 -4.68 -8.96
CA ARG A 39 2.62 -5.13 -10.29
C ARG A 39 1.51 -6.06 -10.73
N THR A 40 0.52 -5.51 -11.43
CA THR A 40 -0.46 -6.27 -12.18
C THR A 40 0.40 -7.06 -13.12
N ARG A 41 0.51 -8.33 -12.77
CA ARG A 41 1.27 -9.34 -13.47
C ARG A 41 0.94 -9.17 -14.97
N GLY A 42 1.90 -8.66 -15.72
CA GLY A 42 2.02 -8.87 -17.15
C GLY A 42 1.05 -8.12 -18.07
N CYS A 43 0.85 -6.81 -17.91
CA CYS A 43 0.50 -6.00 -19.07
C CYS A 43 1.59 -4.95 -19.35
N LYS A 44 1.89 -4.80 -20.63
CA LYS A 44 2.89 -3.92 -21.21
C LYS A 44 2.34 -2.50 -21.31
N THR A 45 3.16 -1.52 -20.92
CA THR A 45 2.81 -0.08 -20.94
C THR A 45 3.05 0.51 -22.32
N LYS A 46 2.46 1.69 -22.59
CA LYS A 46 2.72 2.44 -23.83
C LYS A 46 4.22 2.53 -24.17
N GLY A 47 4.55 2.32 -25.44
CA GLY A 47 5.91 2.35 -25.97
C GLY A 47 6.73 1.07 -25.77
N THR A 48 6.22 0.08 -25.03
CA THR A 48 6.90 -1.21 -24.91
C THR A 48 6.53 -2.13 -26.07
N TRP A 49 7.52 -2.89 -26.55
CA TRP A 49 7.34 -3.82 -27.67
C TRP A 49 6.28 -4.86 -27.35
N CYS A 50 5.34 -5.11 -28.26
CA CYS A 50 4.32 -6.15 -28.12
C CYS A 50 4.21 -6.98 -29.40
N TRP A 51 3.84 -8.25 -29.27
CA TRP A 51 3.57 -9.14 -30.42
C TRP A 51 2.07 -9.35 -30.63
N ALA A 52 1.30 -9.33 -29.53
CA ALA A 52 -0.14 -9.40 -29.54
C ALA A 52 -0.77 -8.26 -28.73
N SER A 53 -1.94 -7.80 -29.17
CA SER A 53 -2.81 -6.87 -28.43
C SER A 53 -2.93 -7.22 -26.95
N ARG A 54 -3.12 -8.50 -26.62
CA ARG A 54 -3.36 -8.97 -25.23
C ARG A 54 -2.19 -8.72 -24.28
N GLU A 55 -1.00 -8.44 -24.82
CA GLU A 55 0.16 -8.08 -24.00
C GLU A 55 0.04 -6.66 -23.45
N CYS A 56 -0.62 -5.75 -24.18
CA CYS A 56 -0.80 -4.36 -23.78
C CYS A 56 -1.98 -4.20 -22.82
N CYS A 57 -1.86 -3.25 -21.88
CA CYS A 57 -2.92 -3.01 -20.89
C CYS A 57 -4.25 -2.58 -21.54
N LEU A 58 -4.18 -1.84 -22.66
CA LEU A 58 -5.36 -1.38 -23.42
C LEU A 58 -5.68 -2.26 -24.64
N LYS A 59 -5.06 -3.44 -24.72
CA LYS A 59 -5.25 -4.39 -25.83
C LYS A 59 -4.92 -3.84 -27.21
N ASP A 60 -4.01 -2.87 -27.28
CA ASP A 60 -3.70 -2.14 -28.52
C ASP A 60 -2.21 -2.20 -28.84
N CYS A 61 -1.86 -2.98 -29.87
CA CYS A 61 -0.49 -3.32 -30.22
C CYS A 61 -0.22 -3.09 -31.70
N LEU A 62 0.73 -2.18 -32.01
CA LEU A 62 1.15 -1.83 -33.36
C LEU A 62 2.69 -1.80 -33.41
N PHE A 63 3.33 -2.96 -33.16
CA PHE A 63 4.75 -3.18 -32.80
C PHE A 63 5.14 -2.76 -31.38
N VAL A 64 4.51 -1.70 -30.89
CA VAL A 64 4.56 -1.27 -29.48
C VAL A 64 3.14 -1.07 -28.97
N CYS A 65 2.97 -1.09 -27.66
CA CYS A 65 1.71 -0.69 -27.06
C CYS A 65 1.47 0.79 -27.35
N VAL A 66 0.37 1.10 -28.04
CA VAL A 66 0.06 2.46 -28.49
C VAL A 66 -0.58 3.28 -27.35
N TYR A 67 -1.30 2.59 -26.47
CA TYR A 67 -2.04 3.15 -25.34
C TYR A 67 -1.68 2.44 -24.04
#